data_AF-A0A832I5E8-F1
#
_entry.id   AF-A0A832I5E8-F1
#
_cell.length_a   1.000
_cell.length_b   1.000
_cell.length_c   1.000
_cell.angle_alpha   90.00
_cell.angle_beta   90.00
_cell.angle_gamma   90.00
#
_symmetry.space_group_name_H-M   'P 1'
#
loop_
_entity.id
_entity.type
_entity.pdbx_description
1 polymer ?
#
loop_
_entity_poly.entity_id
_entity_poly.type
_entity_poly.pdbx_seq_one_letter_code
_entity_poly.pdbx_strand_id
1 'polypeptide(L)'
;MIKVLLPSNVLGSVELSSSKERLFVDFYDEDDYDKKLLEEFWDVVMGPKKFDNPTTIFVSSMDGVTMAIRYLESRLELDELKRKHEVLYNFAELQGLTAHEILRELQKLRNGCEKAIAFVAERGVHLLAYLEYFSAGKYVQHEEGIFEVNLNGKTKKIVFSDLPVEGFHNLRIPPLRERKNDIPYMVDWVLSSIHQKHRYLPLKFPSEEIMDLFLKYDWPGNTEELVKVVHMYAAGLDVVSYFVNSIPSRAEQDLRLPEYVKKVVTSVEKRAIRLFLEKYNWNRKKVASALGLNYKTLCYKIKKYGITKR
;
A
#
# COMPACT_ATOMS: atom_id res chain seq x y z
N MET A 1 -21.28 0.92 1.12
CA MET A 1 -21.78 0.05 2.21
C MET A 1 -20.91 -1.18 2.17
N ILE A 2 -20.29 -1.54 3.30
CA ILE A 2 -19.35 -2.68 3.40
C ILE A 2 -20.15 -3.93 3.74
N LYS A 3 -20.06 -4.97 2.91
CA LYS A 3 -20.72 -6.26 3.14
C LYS A 3 -19.78 -7.25 3.78
N VAL A 4 -20.16 -7.77 4.95
CA VAL A 4 -19.38 -8.69 5.76
C VAL A 4 -20.15 -9.99 5.96
N LEU A 5 -19.51 -11.12 5.66
CA LEU A 5 -20.05 -12.45 5.86
C LEU A 5 -19.30 -13.17 6.99
N LEU A 6 -20.02 -13.57 8.04
CA LEU A 6 -19.46 -14.22 9.23
C LEU A 6 -20.08 -15.61 9.47
N PRO A 7 -19.36 -16.54 10.11
CA PRO A 7 -19.98 -17.81 10.49
C PRO A 7 -20.93 -17.60 11.67
N SER A 8 -22.07 -18.30 11.67
CA SER A 8 -23.15 -18.16 12.68
C SER A 8 -22.70 -18.43 14.11
N ASN A 9 -21.61 -19.19 14.30
CA ASN A 9 -21.04 -19.50 15.62
C ASN A 9 -20.39 -18.29 16.33
N VAL A 10 -20.22 -17.15 15.65
CA VAL A 10 -19.61 -15.93 16.20
C VAL A 10 -20.67 -14.90 16.64
N LEU A 11 -21.97 -15.19 16.47
CA LEU A 11 -23.10 -14.27 16.71
C LEU A 11 -23.06 -13.51 18.06
N GLY A 12 -22.50 -14.13 19.11
CA GLY A 12 -22.50 -13.59 20.48
C GLY A 12 -21.29 -12.74 20.87
N SER A 13 -20.25 -12.65 20.05
CA SER A 13 -18.97 -11.98 20.37
C SER A 13 -18.70 -10.70 19.58
N VAL A 14 -19.70 -10.19 18.85
CA VAL A 14 -19.51 -9.18 17.82
C VAL A 14 -19.88 -7.78 18.36
N GLU A 15 -18.97 -7.15 19.09
CA GLU A 15 -18.98 -5.69 19.26
C GLU A 15 -18.18 -5.05 18.12
N LEU A 16 -18.80 -4.95 16.94
CA LEU A 16 -18.22 -4.19 15.83
C LEU A 16 -18.36 -2.69 16.13
N SER A 17 -17.25 -2.08 16.53
CA SER A 17 -17.15 -0.68 16.97
C SER A 17 -17.22 0.34 15.83
N SER A 18 -18.05 0.11 14.80
CA SER A 18 -18.14 1.04 13.67
C SER A 18 -19.54 1.60 13.48
N SER A 19 -19.61 2.77 12.85
CA SER A 19 -20.83 3.53 12.61
C SER A 19 -21.84 2.66 11.87
N LYS A 20 -22.85 2.14 12.59
CA LYS A 20 -23.86 1.16 12.11
C LYS A 20 -24.56 1.50 10.79
N GLU A 21 -24.42 2.72 10.28
CA GLU A 21 -25.05 3.23 9.06
C GLU A 21 -24.36 2.78 7.75
N ARG A 22 -23.14 2.24 7.78
CA ARG A 22 -22.38 1.88 6.55
C ARG A 22 -22.07 0.40 6.38
N LEU A 23 -22.52 -0.46 7.30
CA LEU A 23 -22.10 -1.86 7.40
C LEU A 23 -23.29 -2.81 7.28
N PHE A 24 -23.17 -3.82 6.42
CA PHE A 24 -24.13 -4.90 6.26
C PHE A 24 -23.45 -6.21 6.68
N VAL A 25 -23.96 -6.84 7.74
CA VAL A 25 -23.46 -8.14 8.23
C VAL A 25 -24.51 -9.20 7.93
N ASP A 26 -24.07 -10.31 7.35
CA ASP A 26 -24.86 -11.53 7.21
C ASP A 26 -24.06 -12.72 7.75
N PHE A 27 -24.76 -13.81 8.05
CA PHE A 27 -24.20 -15.00 8.67
C PHE A 27 -24.39 -16.25 7.79
N TYR A 28 -23.49 -17.21 7.90
CA TYR A 28 -23.58 -18.50 7.20
C TYR A 28 -23.35 -19.69 8.14
N ASP A 29 -23.94 -20.81 7.77
CA ASP A 29 -23.70 -22.13 8.32
C ASP A 29 -22.84 -22.95 7.33
N GLU A 30 -22.23 -24.06 7.79
CA GLU A 30 -21.33 -24.85 6.92
C GLU A 30 -22.00 -25.33 5.62
N ASP A 31 -23.31 -25.55 5.66
CA ASP A 31 -24.10 -26.08 4.53
C ASP A 31 -24.47 -25.03 3.47
N ASP A 32 -24.44 -23.73 3.81
CA ASP A 32 -24.88 -22.65 2.91
C ASP A 32 -23.77 -21.66 2.52
N TYR A 33 -22.56 -21.81 3.08
CA TYR A 33 -21.40 -20.97 2.79
C TYR A 33 -21.11 -20.80 1.29
N ASP A 34 -21.06 -21.92 0.55
CA ASP A 34 -20.73 -21.91 -0.88
C ASP A 34 -21.82 -21.23 -1.70
N LYS A 35 -23.08 -21.38 -1.28
CA LYS A 35 -24.23 -20.74 -1.91
C LYS A 35 -24.18 -19.23 -1.67
N LYS A 36 -23.96 -18.77 -0.44
CA LYS A 36 -23.89 -17.33 -0.10
C LYS A 36 -22.74 -16.61 -0.81
N LEU A 37 -21.60 -17.28 -0.98
CA LEU A 37 -20.47 -16.73 -1.73
C LEU A 37 -20.76 -16.53 -3.23
N LEU A 38 -21.70 -17.28 -3.81
CA LEU A 38 -22.08 -17.20 -5.22
C LEU A 38 -23.25 -16.26 -5.47
N GLU A 39 -24.17 -16.13 -4.51
CA GLU A 39 -25.37 -15.30 -4.64
C GLU A 39 -25.08 -13.81 -4.47
N GLU A 40 -24.12 -13.47 -3.61
CA GLU A 40 -23.79 -12.07 -3.30
C GLU A 40 -22.30 -11.75 -3.41
N PHE A 41 -22.01 -10.48 -3.71
CA PHE A 41 -20.66 -9.93 -3.61
C PHE A 41 -20.36 -9.49 -2.18
N TRP A 42 -19.34 -10.08 -1.58
CA TRP A 42 -18.87 -9.78 -0.23
C TRP A 42 -17.55 -9.02 -0.26
N ASP A 43 -17.43 -7.99 0.58
CA ASP A 43 -16.18 -7.22 0.73
C ASP A 43 -15.24 -7.91 1.72
N VAL A 44 -15.78 -8.44 2.82
CA VAL A 44 -15.05 -9.18 3.85
C VAL A 44 -15.75 -10.50 4.13
N VAL A 45 -14.98 -11.59 4.14
CA VAL A 45 -15.48 -12.93 4.48
C VAL A 45 -14.58 -13.54 5.54
N MET A 46 -15.17 -13.92 6.67
CA MET A 46 -14.47 -14.75 7.64
C MET A 46 -14.68 -16.23 7.30
N GLY A 47 -13.66 -16.87 6.71
CA GLY A 47 -13.78 -18.24 6.25
C GLY A 47 -12.72 -18.65 5.22
N PRO A 48 -12.72 -19.93 4.80
CA PRO A 48 -11.75 -20.43 3.84
C PRO A 48 -11.96 -19.80 2.47
N LYS A 49 -10.88 -19.29 1.87
CA LYS A 49 -10.89 -18.75 0.51
C LYS A 49 -11.15 -19.86 -0.50
N LYS A 50 -12.35 -19.89 -1.08
CA LYS A 50 -12.75 -20.88 -2.10
C LYS A 50 -12.69 -20.35 -3.54
N PHE A 51 -12.72 -19.02 -3.72
CA PHE A 51 -12.64 -18.39 -5.04
C PHE A 51 -11.55 -17.32 -5.05
N ASP A 52 -10.91 -17.16 -6.20
CA ASP A 52 -9.91 -16.12 -6.41
C ASP A 52 -10.61 -14.83 -6.85
N ASN A 53 -11.20 -14.13 -5.87
CA ASN A 53 -11.76 -12.80 -6.09
C ASN A 53 -10.76 -11.74 -5.63
N PRO A 54 -10.25 -10.86 -6.52
CA PRO A 54 -9.30 -9.81 -6.15
C PRO A 54 -9.88 -8.73 -5.24
N THR A 55 -11.22 -8.62 -5.13
CA THR A 55 -11.86 -7.55 -4.36
C THR A 55 -12.32 -7.97 -2.97
N THR A 56 -12.45 -9.27 -2.71
CA THR A 56 -12.93 -9.81 -1.43
C THR A 56 -11.77 -10.13 -0.50
N ILE A 57 -11.82 -9.58 0.72
CA ILE A 57 -10.83 -9.82 1.77
C ILE A 57 -11.28 -11.03 2.58
N PHE A 58 -10.54 -12.13 2.46
CA PHE A 58 -10.75 -13.33 3.28
C PHE A 58 -9.90 -13.26 4.54
N VAL A 59 -10.52 -13.46 5.70
CA VAL A 59 -9.87 -13.41 7.01
C VAL A 59 -10.20 -14.68 7.81
N SER A 60 -9.31 -15.05 8.72
CA SER A 60 -9.43 -16.26 9.53
C SER A 60 -9.77 -15.99 10.99
N SER A 61 -9.81 -14.72 11.41
CA SER A 61 -10.06 -14.31 12.80
C SER A 61 -10.93 -13.06 12.87
N MET A 62 -11.59 -12.85 14.01
CA MET A 62 -12.39 -11.64 14.26
C MET A 62 -11.55 -10.37 14.30
N ASP A 63 -10.32 -10.41 14.82
CA ASP A 63 -9.39 -9.28 14.73
C ASP A 63 -9.10 -8.91 13.26
N GLY A 64 -8.96 -9.93 12.40
CA GLY A 64 -8.82 -9.76 10.96
C GLY A 64 -10.06 -9.10 10.33
N VAL A 65 -11.27 -9.50 10.75
CA VAL A 65 -12.53 -8.87 10.31
C VAL A 65 -12.55 -7.38 10.71
N THR A 66 -12.24 -7.06 11.96
CA THR A 66 -12.21 -5.68 12.45
C THR A 66 -11.18 -4.85 11.69
N MET A 67 -9.99 -5.39 11.43
CA MET A 67 -8.96 -4.69 10.67
C MET A 67 -9.37 -4.48 9.21
N ALA A 68 -10.00 -5.48 8.58
CA ALA A 68 -10.50 -5.39 7.21
C ALA A 68 -11.63 -4.35 7.07
N ILE A 69 -12.56 -4.30 8.04
CA ILE A 69 -13.60 -3.29 8.09
C ILE A 69 -12.99 -1.89 8.22
N ARG A 70 -12.09 -1.68 9.18
CA ARG A 70 -11.40 -0.39 9.37
C ARG A 70 -10.65 0.05 8.11
N TYR A 71 -9.99 -0.88 7.44
CA TYR A 71 -9.31 -0.63 6.17
C TYR A 71 -10.29 -0.16 5.08
N LEU A 72 -11.42 -0.85 4.92
CA LEU A 72 -12.43 -0.51 3.92
C LEU A 72 -13.17 0.79 4.24
N GLU A 73 -13.46 1.06 5.51
CA GLU A 73 -14.03 2.34 5.97
C GLU A 73 -13.07 3.49 5.66
N SER A 74 -11.79 3.33 6.00
CA SER A 74 -10.75 4.29 5.65
C SER A 74 -10.65 4.48 4.14
N ARG A 75 -10.76 3.40 3.34
CA ARG A 75 -10.73 3.47 1.88
C ARG A 75 -11.94 4.24 1.31
N LEU A 76 -13.14 4.03 1.85
CA LEU A 76 -14.35 4.73 1.43
C LEU A 76 -14.34 6.20 1.81
N GLU A 77 -13.94 6.54 3.04
CA GLU A 77 -13.75 7.94 3.46
C GLU A 77 -12.69 8.63 2.59
N LEU A 78 -11.61 7.91 2.31
CA LEU A 78 -10.57 8.35 1.41
C LEU A 78 -11.12 8.57 0.00
N ASP A 79 -11.93 7.66 -0.55
CA ASP A 79 -12.56 7.80 -1.86
C ASP A 79 -13.57 8.97 -1.93
N GLU A 80 -14.27 9.27 -0.82
CA GLU A 80 -15.10 10.47 -0.69
C GLU A 80 -14.26 11.77 -0.68
N LEU A 81 -13.15 11.78 0.06
CA LEU A 81 -12.18 12.88 0.08
C LEU A 81 -11.51 13.06 -1.29
N LYS A 82 -11.19 11.96 -1.96
CA LYS A 82 -10.62 11.88 -3.31
C LYS A 82 -11.58 12.42 -4.39
N ARG A 83 -12.88 12.10 -4.33
CA ARG A 83 -13.90 12.71 -5.22
C ARG A 83 -14.04 14.21 -4.99
N LYS A 84 -13.88 14.66 -3.75
CA LYS A 84 -14.00 16.07 -3.38
C LYS A 84 -12.74 16.88 -3.71
N HIS A 85 -11.58 16.22 -3.74
CA HIS A 85 -10.27 16.81 -3.99
C HIS A 85 -9.49 15.91 -4.96
N GLU A 86 -9.66 16.14 -6.27
CA GLU A 86 -9.07 15.38 -7.40
C GLU A 86 -7.54 15.18 -7.36
N VAL A 87 -6.84 15.79 -6.40
CA VAL A 87 -5.37 15.85 -6.31
C VAL A 87 -4.74 14.66 -5.59
N LEU A 88 -5.50 13.96 -4.73
CA LEU A 88 -4.95 12.84 -3.93
C LEU A 88 -4.53 11.63 -4.78
N TYR A 89 -5.02 11.51 -6.01
CA TYR A 89 -4.73 10.35 -6.85
C TYR A 89 -3.42 10.40 -7.60
N ASN A 90 -2.68 11.51 -7.59
CA ASN A 90 -1.47 11.64 -8.41
C ASN A 90 -0.18 11.34 -7.64
N PHE A 91 -0.22 11.36 -6.31
CA PHE A 91 0.97 11.32 -5.47
C PHE A 91 0.91 10.22 -4.43
N ALA A 92 1.92 9.35 -4.42
CA ALA A 92 2.06 8.30 -3.42
C ALA A 92 2.26 8.89 -2.01
N GLU A 93 2.89 10.06 -1.93
CA GLU A 93 3.20 10.79 -0.70
C GLU A 93 1.95 11.12 0.12
N LEU A 94 0.83 11.32 -0.56
CA LEU A 94 -0.44 11.75 0.01
C LEU A 94 -1.32 10.57 0.48
N GLN A 95 -0.80 9.33 0.44
CA GLN A 95 -1.53 8.15 0.92
C GLN A 95 -1.19 7.84 2.39
N GLY A 96 -2.16 7.28 3.10
CA GLY A 96 -2.00 6.80 4.48
C GLY A 96 -2.55 7.74 5.55
N LEU A 97 -2.78 7.21 6.75
CA LEU A 97 -3.45 7.90 7.85
C LEU A 97 -2.69 9.15 8.30
N THR A 98 -1.38 9.06 8.50
CA THR A 98 -0.56 10.18 8.97
C THR A 98 -0.51 11.29 7.93
N ALA A 99 -0.38 10.95 6.64
CA ALA A 99 -0.51 11.93 5.56
C ALA A 99 -1.86 12.66 5.59
N HIS A 100 -2.98 11.96 5.80
CA HIS A 100 -4.30 12.59 5.86
C HIS A 100 -4.46 13.57 7.01
N GLU A 101 -3.87 13.30 8.17
CA GLU A 101 -3.86 14.24 9.29
C GLU A 101 -3.14 15.54 8.92
N ILE A 102 -1.97 15.43 8.29
CA ILE A 102 -1.20 16.58 7.80
C ILE A 102 -2.00 17.36 6.75
N LEU A 103 -2.69 16.67 5.85
CA LEU A 103 -3.55 17.31 4.85
C LEU A 103 -4.72 18.06 5.48
N ARG A 104 -5.30 17.57 6.57
CA ARG A 104 -6.32 18.30 7.33
C ARG A 104 -5.74 19.55 7.98
N GLU A 105 -4.55 19.48 8.56
CA GLU A 105 -3.85 20.66 9.11
C GLU A 105 -3.56 21.69 8.01
N LEU A 106 -3.10 21.26 6.84
CA LEU A 106 -2.96 22.12 5.66
C LEU A 106 -4.26 22.82 5.31
N GLN A 107 -5.39 22.10 5.25
CA GLN A 107 -6.67 22.71 4.95
C GLN A 107 -7.10 23.76 6.00
N LYS A 108 -6.72 23.61 7.28
CA LYS A 108 -6.96 24.66 8.29
C LYS A 108 -6.15 25.92 7.98
N LEU A 109 -4.88 25.76 7.60
CA LEU A 109 -4.00 26.88 7.24
C LEU A 109 -4.49 27.67 6.01
N ARG A 110 -5.33 27.06 5.16
CA ARG A 110 -5.95 27.76 4.03
C ARG A 110 -6.79 28.94 4.48
N ASN A 111 -7.51 28.79 5.59
CA ASN A 111 -8.38 29.82 6.15
C ASN A 111 -7.72 30.62 7.29
N GLY A 112 -6.56 30.18 7.77
CA GLY A 112 -5.81 30.82 8.84
C GLY A 112 -5.22 32.19 8.48
N CYS A 113 -4.74 32.90 9.51
CA CYS A 113 -4.18 34.25 9.41
C CYS A 113 -2.73 34.29 8.93
N GLU A 114 -2.08 33.14 8.77
CA GLU A 114 -0.68 33.01 8.39
C GLU A 114 -0.46 33.60 6.99
N LYS A 115 0.42 34.59 6.88
CA LYS A 115 0.81 35.17 5.59
C LYS A 115 1.86 34.32 4.87
N ALA A 116 2.59 33.48 5.61
CA ALA A 116 3.65 32.64 5.07
C ALA A 116 3.74 31.30 5.80
N ILE A 117 3.99 30.23 5.05
CA ILE A 117 4.07 28.85 5.53
C ILE A 117 5.38 28.23 5.04
N ALA A 118 6.08 27.48 5.88
CA ALA A 118 7.24 26.71 5.50
C ALA A 118 6.92 25.21 5.60
N PHE A 119 7.12 24.45 4.52
CA PHE A 119 7.10 22.99 4.59
C PHE A 119 8.49 22.50 4.92
N VAL A 120 8.59 21.82 6.06
CA VAL A 120 9.83 21.30 6.62
C VAL A 120 9.81 19.79 6.51
N ALA A 121 10.69 19.20 5.72
CA ALA A 121 10.77 17.75 5.56
C ALA A 121 12.21 17.33 5.27
N GLU A 122 12.46 16.02 5.37
CA GLU A 122 13.72 15.46 4.93
C GLU A 122 13.74 15.22 3.43
N ARG A 123 14.96 15.06 2.88
CA ARG A 123 15.18 14.69 1.49
C ARG A 123 14.38 13.44 1.10
N GLY A 124 13.80 13.48 -0.10
CA GLY A 124 12.98 12.41 -0.65
C GLY A 124 11.50 12.48 -0.27
N VAL A 125 11.08 13.48 0.52
CA VAL A 125 9.66 13.86 0.62
C VAL A 125 9.34 14.80 -0.54
N HIS A 126 8.40 14.42 -1.40
CA HIS A 126 7.97 15.25 -2.52
C HIS A 126 7.06 16.40 -2.04
N LEU A 127 7.65 17.47 -1.51
CA LEU A 127 6.93 18.64 -0.95
C LEU A 127 5.97 19.31 -1.95
N LEU A 128 6.30 19.26 -3.25
CA LEU A 128 5.43 19.75 -4.32
C LEU A 128 4.05 19.06 -4.34
N ALA A 129 3.97 17.79 -3.95
CA ALA A 129 2.69 17.08 -3.89
C ALA A 129 1.72 17.74 -2.89
N TYR A 130 2.25 18.15 -1.74
CA TYR A 130 1.49 18.83 -0.69
C TYR A 130 1.09 20.24 -1.10
N LEU A 131 1.98 20.96 -1.80
CA LEU A 131 1.66 22.27 -2.36
C LEU A 131 0.55 22.17 -3.40
N GLU A 132 0.64 21.22 -4.32
CA GLU A 132 -0.40 21.00 -5.34
C GLU A 132 -1.74 20.69 -4.71
N TYR A 133 -1.77 19.82 -3.70
CA TYR A 133 -2.99 19.55 -2.95
C TYR A 133 -3.53 20.81 -2.26
N PHE A 134 -2.66 21.56 -1.58
CA PHE A 134 -3.04 22.74 -0.80
C PHE A 134 -3.57 23.89 -1.68
N SER A 135 -2.93 24.11 -2.83
CA SER A 135 -3.23 25.17 -3.80
C SER A 135 -4.23 24.77 -4.89
N ALA A 136 -4.59 23.49 -4.98
CA ALA A 136 -5.26 22.91 -6.15
C ALA A 136 -4.53 23.22 -7.47
N GLY A 137 -3.19 23.14 -7.44
CA GLY A 137 -2.30 23.43 -8.58
C GLY A 137 -2.21 24.91 -8.97
N LYS A 138 -2.76 25.84 -8.18
CA LYS A 138 -2.76 27.28 -8.48
C LYS A 138 -1.68 28.01 -7.68
N TYR A 139 -0.45 27.97 -8.18
CA TYR A 139 0.68 28.66 -7.57
C TYR A 139 1.60 29.27 -8.63
N VAL A 140 2.36 30.28 -8.23
CA VAL A 140 3.43 30.88 -9.04
C VAL A 140 4.76 30.62 -8.33
N GLN A 141 5.72 30.06 -9.04
CA GLN A 141 7.07 29.91 -8.53
C GLN A 141 7.86 31.18 -8.85
N HIS A 142 8.42 31.81 -7.81
CA HIS A 142 9.27 33.00 -7.97
C HIS A 142 10.75 32.63 -8.00
N GLU A 143 11.15 31.73 -7.11
CA GLU A 143 12.52 31.26 -6.94
C GLU A 143 12.52 29.74 -6.67
N GLU A 144 13.69 29.11 -6.67
CA GLU A 144 13.81 27.70 -6.34
C GLU A 144 13.30 27.43 -4.91
N GLY A 145 12.28 26.57 -4.76
CA GLY A 145 11.69 26.25 -3.46
C GLY A 145 10.75 27.32 -2.86
N ILE A 146 10.49 28.43 -3.57
CA ILE A 146 9.63 29.52 -3.09
C ILE A 146 8.43 29.73 -4.02
N PHE A 147 7.25 29.59 -3.45
CA PHE A 147 5.97 29.63 -4.16
C PHE A 147 5.04 30.67 -3.56
N GLU A 148 4.25 31.30 -4.42
CA GLU A 148 3.17 32.18 -4.03
C GLU A 148 1.84 31.53 -4.41
N VAL A 149 0.92 31.49 -3.44
CA VAL A 149 -0.39 30.84 -3.60
C VAL A 149 -1.48 31.84 -3.25
N ASN A 150 -2.45 32.01 -4.15
CA ASN A 150 -3.65 32.79 -3.87
C ASN A 150 -4.75 31.87 -3.36
N LEU A 151 -5.05 31.97 -2.07
CA LEU A 151 -6.07 31.19 -1.39
C LEU A 151 -7.18 32.11 -0.91
N ASN A 152 -8.36 31.98 -1.54
CA ASN A 152 -9.56 32.72 -1.16
C ASN A 152 -9.34 34.25 -1.11
N GLY A 153 -8.58 34.79 -2.06
CA GLY A 153 -8.27 36.23 -2.14
C GLY A 153 -7.13 36.70 -1.24
N LYS A 154 -6.50 35.80 -0.47
CA LYS A 154 -5.30 36.07 0.32
C LYS A 154 -4.10 35.42 -0.34
N THR A 155 -3.09 36.24 -0.64
CA THR A 155 -1.79 35.75 -1.07
C THR A 155 -1.01 35.21 0.12
N LYS A 156 -0.50 33.98 0.00
CA LYS A 156 0.40 33.36 0.96
C LYS A 156 1.70 32.95 0.30
N LYS A 157 2.83 33.19 0.98
CA LYS A 157 4.16 32.73 0.56
C LYS A 157 4.46 31.36 1.16
N ILE A 158 4.87 30.40 0.34
CA ILE A 158 5.22 29.04 0.76
C ILE A 158 6.69 28.79 0.44
N VAL A 159 7.43 28.25 1.41
CA VAL A 159 8.84 27.91 1.26
C VAL A 159 9.06 26.45 1.60
N PHE A 160 9.90 25.77 0.82
CA PHE A 160 10.37 24.43 1.12
C PHE A 160 11.76 24.49 1.75
N SER A 161 11.96 23.78 2.85
CA SER A 161 13.21 23.78 3.59
C SER A 161 13.42 22.46 4.33
N ASP A 162 14.68 22.09 4.55
CA ASP A 162 15.03 20.95 5.42
C ASP A 162 14.97 21.34 6.91
N LEU A 163 15.03 22.65 7.21
CA LEU A 163 15.03 23.19 8.56
C LEU A 163 13.91 24.23 8.75
N PRO A 164 13.39 24.41 9.98
CA PRO A 164 12.45 25.47 10.27
C PRO A 164 12.98 26.85 9.89
N VAL A 165 12.12 27.68 9.30
CA VAL A 165 12.47 29.03 8.83
C VAL A 165 11.86 30.07 9.77
N GLU A 166 12.68 31.03 10.20
CA GLU A 166 12.24 32.13 11.07
C GLU A 166 11.23 33.04 10.34
N GLY A 167 10.15 33.43 11.03
CA GLY A 167 9.09 34.26 10.46
C GLY A 167 8.06 33.51 9.61
N PHE A 168 8.19 32.19 9.46
CA PHE A 168 7.21 31.33 8.77
C PHE A 168 6.45 30.43 9.75
N HIS A 169 5.21 30.08 9.41
CA HIS A 169 4.52 28.98 10.09
C HIS A 169 5.07 27.65 9.57
N ASN A 170 5.82 26.94 10.41
CA ASN A 170 6.50 25.72 10.03
C ASN A 170 5.57 24.50 10.15
N LEU A 171 5.30 23.85 9.02
CA LEU A 171 4.60 22.57 8.95
C LEU A 171 5.62 21.46 8.64
N ARG A 172 5.78 20.53 9.58
CA ARG A 172 6.71 19.41 9.43
C ARG A 172 6.02 18.20 8.78
N ILE A 173 6.61 17.67 7.71
CA ILE A 173 6.17 16.42 7.09
C ILE A 173 7.16 15.31 7.48
N PRO A 174 6.70 14.26 8.20
CA PRO A 174 7.57 13.23 8.72
C PRO A 174 8.10 12.32 7.59
N PRO A 175 9.35 11.83 7.70
CA PRO A 175 9.90 10.85 6.77
C PRO A 175 9.18 9.51 6.89
N LEU A 176 9.28 8.67 5.85
CA LEU A 176 8.55 7.40 5.78
C LEU A 176 8.79 6.46 6.98
N ARG A 177 10.01 6.46 7.55
CA ARG A 177 10.35 5.67 8.75
C ARG A 177 9.56 6.06 10.01
N GLU A 178 9.10 7.31 10.10
CA GLU A 178 8.27 7.81 11.20
C GLU A 178 6.77 7.61 10.93
N ARG A 179 6.38 7.28 9.68
CA ARG A 179 4.99 7.02 9.25
C ARG A 179 4.80 5.65 8.59
N LYS A 180 5.40 4.60 9.15
CA LYS A 180 5.35 3.23 8.60
C LYS A 180 3.93 2.69 8.37
N ASN A 181 2.96 3.17 9.15
CA ASN A 181 1.53 2.81 8.98
C ASN A 181 0.93 3.30 7.65
N ASP A 182 1.55 4.27 6.98
CA ASP A 182 1.12 4.77 5.67
C ASP A 182 1.56 3.84 4.52
N ILE A 183 2.63 3.05 4.72
CA ILE A 183 3.26 2.22 3.67
C ILE A 183 2.25 1.30 2.96
N PRO A 184 1.36 0.56 3.65
CA PRO A 184 0.41 -0.31 2.97
C PRO A 184 -0.52 0.45 2.00
N TYR A 185 -0.94 1.66 2.35
CA TYR A 185 -1.78 2.51 1.50
C TYR A 185 -1.02 3.02 0.28
N MET A 186 0.24 3.41 0.47
CA MET A 186 1.12 3.81 -0.63
C MET A 186 1.34 2.66 -1.62
N VAL A 187 1.58 1.45 -1.11
CA VAL A 187 1.81 0.25 -1.92
C VAL A 187 0.56 -0.12 -2.72
N ASP A 188 -0.62 -0.16 -2.07
CA ASP A 188 -1.90 -0.38 -2.75
C ASP A 188 -2.13 0.63 -3.88
N TRP A 189 -1.88 1.91 -3.61
CA TRP A 189 -2.05 2.96 -4.60
C TRP A 189 -1.10 2.77 -5.80
N VAL A 190 0.19 2.52 -5.58
CA VAL A 190 1.16 2.32 -6.67
C VAL A 190 0.76 1.12 -7.52
N LEU A 191 0.41 -0.01 -6.90
CA LEU A 191 0.00 -1.23 -7.61
C LEU A 191 -1.28 -1.02 -8.40
N SER A 192 -2.27 -0.35 -7.81
CA SER A 192 -3.52 0.01 -8.46
C SER A 192 -3.28 0.93 -9.67
N SER A 193 -2.39 1.92 -9.55
CA SER A 193 -2.01 2.83 -10.64
C SER A 193 -1.35 2.09 -11.80
N ILE A 194 -0.42 1.16 -11.50
CA ILE A 194 0.22 0.31 -12.51
C ILE A 194 -0.82 -0.56 -13.22
N HIS A 195 -1.72 -1.20 -12.48
CA HIS A 195 -2.76 -2.04 -13.06
C HIS A 195 -3.75 -1.25 -13.93
N GLN A 196 -4.14 -0.04 -13.53
CA GLN A 196 -5.01 0.82 -14.34
C GLN A 196 -4.38 1.17 -15.69
N LYS A 197 -3.07 1.47 -15.70
CA LYS A 197 -2.31 1.74 -16.94
C LYS A 197 -2.04 0.47 -17.75
N HIS A 198 -1.87 -0.66 -17.09
CA HIS A 198 -1.50 -1.94 -17.68
C HIS A 198 -2.48 -3.05 -17.28
N ARG A 199 -3.73 -2.95 -17.75
CA ARG A 199 -4.85 -3.85 -17.35
C ARG A 199 -4.60 -5.35 -17.57
N TYR A 200 -3.64 -5.71 -18.40
CA TYR A 200 -3.25 -7.10 -18.67
C TYR A 200 -2.30 -7.69 -17.62
N LEU A 201 -1.72 -6.86 -16.73
CA LEU A 201 -0.92 -7.34 -15.61
C LEU A 201 -1.82 -7.71 -14.44
N PRO A 202 -1.67 -8.91 -13.84
CA PRO A 202 -2.46 -9.30 -12.69
C PRO A 202 -2.10 -8.40 -11.49
N LEU A 203 -3.11 -7.79 -10.86
CA LEU A 203 -2.93 -7.09 -9.59
C LEU A 203 -2.55 -8.12 -8.52
N LYS A 204 -1.29 -8.08 -8.09
CA LYS A 204 -0.76 -8.98 -7.06
C LYS A 204 -0.34 -8.16 -5.86
N PHE A 205 -1.15 -8.17 -4.82
CA PHE A 205 -0.75 -7.60 -3.55
C PHE A 205 0.48 -8.32 -2.97
N PRO A 206 1.36 -7.62 -2.24
CA PRO A 206 2.44 -8.26 -1.50
C PRO A 206 1.87 -9.33 -0.56
N SER A 207 2.60 -10.43 -0.41
CA SER A 207 2.30 -11.34 0.70
C SER A 207 2.62 -10.66 2.03
N GLU A 208 2.06 -11.17 3.12
CA GLU A 208 2.37 -10.71 4.47
C GLU A 208 3.88 -10.61 4.70
N GLU A 209 4.66 -11.55 4.16
CA GLU A 209 6.09 -11.53 4.38
C GLU A 209 6.85 -10.46 3.59
N ILE A 210 6.37 -10.09 2.40
CA ILE A 210 6.93 -8.95 1.67
C ILE A 210 6.50 -7.64 2.34
N MET A 211 5.26 -7.56 2.81
CA MET A 211 4.76 -6.37 3.49
C MET A 211 5.53 -6.10 4.78
N ASP A 212 5.85 -7.14 5.56
CA ASP A 212 6.69 -7.01 6.75
C ASP A 212 8.10 -6.47 6.42
N LEU A 213 8.69 -6.86 5.29
CA LEU A 213 9.94 -6.26 4.81
C LEU A 213 9.78 -4.78 4.52
N PHE A 214 8.68 -4.40 3.85
CA PHE A 214 8.39 -3.00 3.56
C PHE A 214 8.23 -2.17 4.83
N LEU A 215 7.61 -2.72 5.86
CA LEU A 215 7.42 -2.04 7.15
C LEU A 215 8.72 -1.97 7.97
N LYS A 216 9.57 -3.00 7.93
CA LYS A 216 10.80 -3.04 8.72
C LYS A 216 11.90 -2.14 8.17
N TYR A 217 11.99 -2.00 6.85
CA TYR A 217 13.00 -1.17 6.22
C TYR A 217 12.83 0.33 6.54
N ASP A 218 13.94 1.06 6.63
CA ASP A 218 13.95 2.46 7.08
C ASP A 218 13.81 3.48 5.94
N TRP A 219 13.81 3.03 4.69
CA TRP A 219 13.58 3.88 3.52
C TRP A 219 14.47 5.13 3.49
N PRO A 220 15.81 5.00 3.37
CA PRO A 220 16.71 6.14 3.28
C PRO A 220 16.43 7.07 2.08
N GLY A 221 15.83 6.57 1.01
CA GLY A 221 15.31 7.35 -0.11
C GLY A 221 13.81 7.64 -0.03
N ASN A 222 13.20 7.43 1.15
CA ASN A 222 11.84 7.85 1.52
C ASN A 222 10.77 7.36 0.52
N THR A 223 9.85 8.21 0.09
CA THR A 223 8.75 7.82 -0.80
C THR A 223 9.23 7.47 -2.20
N GLU A 224 10.25 8.16 -2.72
CA GLU A 224 10.83 7.87 -4.04
C GLU A 224 11.39 6.45 -4.11
N GLU A 225 12.12 6.01 -3.07
CA GLU A 225 12.64 4.65 -2.96
C GLU A 225 11.52 3.63 -2.86
N LEU A 226 10.51 3.86 -2.00
CA LEU A 226 9.36 2.97 -1.89
C LEU A 226 8.66 2.79 -3.22
N VAL A 227 8.34 3.89 -3.91
CA VAL A 227 7.66 3.84 -5.21
C VAL A 227 8.49 3.02 -6.20
N LYS A 228 9.81 3.24 -6.28
CA LYS A 228 10.71 2.47 -7.15
C LYS A 228 10.69 0.97 -6.81
N VAL A 229 10.78 0.61 -5.53
CA VAL A 229 10.78 -0.79 -5.08
C VAL A 229 9.44 -1.47 -5.38
N VAL A 230 8.31 -0.77 -5.18
CA VAL A 230 6.99 -1.31 -5.52
C VAL A 230 6.83 -1.50 -7.03
N HIS A 231 7.37 -0.60 -7.86
CA HIS A 231 7.42 -0.81 -9.32
C HIS A 231 8.25 -2.04 -9.69
N MET A 232 9.41 -2.26 -9.04
CA MET A 232 10.22 -3.48 -9.23
C MET A 232 9.44 -4.74 -8.85
N TYR A 233 8.72 -4.71 -7.72
CA TYR A 233 7.87 -5.81 -7.27
C TYR A 233 6.76 -6.11 -8.28
N ALA A 234 6.06 -5.09 -8.77
CA ALA A 234 5.00 -5.22 -9.77
C ALA A 234 5.52 -5.81 -11.10
N ALA A 235 6.76 -5.49 -11.48
CA ALA A 235 7.43 -6.07 -12.64
C ALA A 235 7.88 -7.53 -12.43
N GLY A 236 7.68 -8.10 -11.23
CA GLY A 236 8.08 -9.46 -10.90
C GLY A 236 9.57 -9.63 -10.61
N LEU A 237 10.28 -8.54 -10.33
CA LEU A 237 11.68 -8.57 -9.94
C LEU A 237 11.85 -9.01 -8.48
N ASP A 238 13.02 -9.55 -8.16
CA ASP A 238 13.36 -9.96 -6.80
C ASP A 238 13.67 -8.74 -5.92
N VAL A 239 12.62 -8.17 -5.34
CA VAL A 239 12.73 -7.07 -4.37
C VAL A 239 13.33 -7.50 -3.05
N VAL A 240 13.39 -8.79 -2.76
CA VAL A 240 13.97 -9.24 -1.49
C VAL A 240 15.49 -9.10 -1.52
N SER A 241 16.12 -9.38 -2.66
CA SER A 241 17.55 -9.12 -2.88
C SER A 241 17.92 -7.64 -2.68
N TYR A 242 17.01 -6.72 -3.00
CA TYR A 242 17.20 -5.29 -2.77
C TYR A 242 17.39 -5.01 -1.27
N PHE A 243 16.49 -5.50 -0.42
CA PHE A 243 16.61 -5.29 1.03
C PHE A 243 17.86 -5.92 1.63
N VAL A 244 18.35 -7.06 1.12
CA VAL A 244 19.58 -7.69 1.60
C VAL A 244 20.82 -6.83 1.28
N ASN A 245 20.88 -6.31 0.06
CA ASN A 245 22.05 -5.59 -0.43
C ASN A 245 22.09 -4.12 0.03
N SER A 246 20.92 -3.53 0.35
CA SER A 246 20.80 -2.12 0.75
C SER A 246 21.06 -1.88 2.24
N ILE A 247 21.30 -2.92 3.04
CA ILE A 247 21.70 -2.77 4.46
C ILE A 247 23.23 -2.59 4.48
N PRO A 248 23.77 -1.38 4.71
CA PRO A 248 25.18 -1.25 5.03
C PRO A 248 25.44 -2.02 6.32
N SER A 249 26.51 -2.83 6.35
CA SER A 249 26.86 -3.72 7.47
C SER A 249 27.07 -2.92 8.76
N ARG A 250 26.01 -2.64 9.49
CA ARG A 250 26.07 -2.04 10.82
C ARG A 250 25.69 -3.13 11.81
N ALA A 251 26.68 -3.98 12.05
CA ALA A 251 26.85 -4.86 13.21
C ALA A 251 25.57 -5.42 13.87
N GLU A 252 25.26 -6.67 13.55
CA GLU A 252 24.90 -7.71 14.55
C GLU A 252 23.77 -7.47 15.56
N GLN A 253 22.71 -6.71 15.25
CA GLN A 253 21.55 -6.62 16.16
C GLN A 253 20.19 -7.14 15.66
N ASP A 254 20.07 -7.74 14.47
CA ASP A 254 18.86 -8.53 14.17
C ASP A 254 19.12 -9.72 13.23
N LEU A 255 19.62 -10.81 13.82
CA LEU A 255 19.86 -12.12 13.19
C LEU A 255 18.60 -12.81 12.61
N ARG A 256 17.43 -12.15 12.58
CA ARG A 256 16.17 -12.71 12.05
C ARG A 256 15.82 -12.25 10.63
N LEU A 257 16.29 -11.07 10.20
CA LEU A 257 15.90 -10.51 8.90
C LEU A 257 16.46 -11.31 7.71
N PRO A 258 17.75 -11.70 7.66
CA PRO A 258 18.29 -12.47 6.53
C PRO A 258 17.62 -13.85 6.37
N GLU A 259 17.29 -14.50 7.48
CA GLU A 259 16.62 -15.80 7.48
C GLU A 259 15.14 -15.67 7.07
N TYR A 260 14.48 -14.60 7.51
CA TYR A 260 13.12 -14.24 7.10
C TYR A 260 13.04 -13.92 5.61
N VAL A 261 13.91 -13.02 5.14
CA VAL A 261 14.13 -12.67 3.73
C VAL A 261 14.30 -13.94 2.89
N LYS A 262 15.17 -14.86 3.31
CA LYS A 262 15.39 -16.13 2.59
C LYS A 262 14.12 -16.97 2.51
N LYS A 263 13.28 -16.98 3.55
CA LYS A 263 11.96 -17.62 3.52
C LYS A 263 11.01 -16.92 2.54
N VAL A 264 10.99 -15.59 2.50
CA VAL A 264 10.15 -14.81 1.58
C VAL A 264 10.55 -15.01 0.12
N VAL A 265 11.84 -14.93 -0.21
CA VAL A 265 12.34 -15.26 -1.57
C VAL A 265 11.86 -16.65 -1.97
N THR A 266 12.03 -17.60 -1.06
CA THR A 266 11.65 -19.00 -1.31
C THR A 266 10.15 -19.13 -1.56
N SER A 267 9.29 -18.41 -0.83
CA SER A 267 7.83 -18.48 -0.99
C SER A 267 7.35 -17.79 -2.28
N VAL A 268 7.90 -16.61 -2.61
CA VAL A 268 7.58 -15.86 -3.83
C VAL A 268 8.07 -16.61 -5.07
N GLU A 269 9.32 -17.08 -5.08
CA GLU A 269 9.85 -17.88 -6.19
C GLU A 269 9.04 -19.16 -6.40
N LYS A 270 8.68 -19.87 -5.32
CA LYS A 270 7.85 -21.08 -5.39
C LYS A 270 6.49 -20.78 -6.03
N ARG A 271 5.86 -19.66 -5.66
CA ARG A 271 4.56 -19.23 -6.21
C ARG A 271 4.67 -18.82 -7.68
N ALA A 272 5.69 -18.06 -8.05
CA ALA A 272 5.93 -17.63 -9.42
C ALA A 272 6.19 -18.81 -10.37
N ILE A 273 7.06 -19.75 -9.96
CA ILE A 273 7.35 -20.96 -10.74
C ILE A 273 6.08 -21.80 -10.92
N ARG A 274 5.28 -21.97 -9.86
CA ARG A 274 4.01 -22.72 -9.94
C ARG A 274 3.00 -22.07 -10.90
N LEU A 275 2.77 -20.77 -10.77
CA LEU A 275 1.86 -20.03 -11.65
C LEU A 275 2.25 -20.14 -13.12
N PHE A 276 3.54 -20.03 -13.44
CA PHE A 276 4.01 -20.19 -14.81
C PHE A 276 3.93 -21.65 -15.28
N LEU A 277 4.23 -22.62 -14.42
CA LEU A 277 4.02 -24.04 -14.75
C LEU A 277 2.56 -24.32 -15.08
N GLU A 278 1.61 -23.79 -14.33
CA GLU A 278 0.17 -23.94 -14.61
C GLU A 278 -0.21 -23.23 -15.91
N LYS A 279 0.17 -21.96 -16.07
CA LYS A 279 -0.12 -21.16 -17.27
C LYS A 279 0.40 -21.78 -18.57
N TYR A 280 1.54 -22.46 -18.52
CA TYR A 280 2.16 -23.10 -19.69
C TYR A 280 1.94 -24.61 -19.73
N ASN A 281 0.91 -25.14 -19.08
CA ASN A 281 0.56 -26.58 -19.08
C ASN A 281 1.75 -27.49 -18.75
N TRP A 282 2.53 -27.08 -17.75
CA TRP A 282 3.73 -27.75 -17.24
C TRP A 282 4.86 -27.88 -18.26
N ASN A 283 4.83 -27.08 -19.33
CA ASN A 283 5.91 -27.02 -20.30
C ASN A 283 7.13 -26.29 -19.73
N ARG A 284 8.01 -27.05 -19.07
CA ARG A 284 9.21 -26.55 -18.37
C ARG A 284 10.15 -25.73 -19.27
N LYS A 285 10.25 -26.03 -20.57
CA LYS A 285 11.09 -25.25 -21.51
C LYS A 285 10.50 -23.86 -21.75
N LYS A 286 9.20 -23.77 -22.00
CA LYS A 286 8.49 -22.49 -22.16
C LYS A 286 8.51 -21.67 -20.87
N VAL A 287 8.35 -22.31 -19.72
CA VAL A 287 8.42 -21.66 -18.40
C VAL A 287 9.81 -21.11 -18.10
N ALA A 288 10.87 -21.87 -18.38
CA ALA A 288 12.24 -21.43 -18.19
C ALA A 288 12.52 -20.18 -19.04
N SER A 289 12.10 -20.20 -20.31
CA SER A 289 12.23 -19.05 -21.21
C SER A 289 11.40 -17.85 -20.76
N ALA A 290 10.17 -18.05 -20.29
CA ALA A 290 9.27 -16.99 -19.85
C ALA A 290 9.68 -16.35 -18.52
N LEU A 291 10.38 -17.10 -17.66
CA LEU A 291 10.95 -16.61 -16.40
C LEU A 291 12.39 -16.09 -16.55
N GLY A 292 12.99 -16.14 -17.74
CA GLY A 292 14.39 -15.75 -17.97
C GLY A 292 15.41 -16.66 -17.27
N LEU A 293 15.04 -17.91 -16.96
CA LEU A 293 15.87 -18.86 -16.23
C LEU A 293 16.48 -19.92 -17.17
N ASN A 294 17.69 -20.39 -16.83
CA ASN A 294 18.23 -21.61 -17.44
C ASN A 294 17.34 -22.81 -17.07
N TYR A 295 17.06 -23.68 -18.03
CA TYR A 295 16.27 -24.90 -17.85
C TYR A 295 16.76 -25.77 -16.68
N LYS A 296 18.09 -25.93 -16.52
CA LYS A 296 18.66 -26.69 -15.39
C LYS A 296 18.34 -26.03 -14.04
N THR A 297 18.40 -24.70 -13.98
CA THR A 297 18.06 -23.91 -12.78
C THR A 297 16.60 -24.04 -12.42
N LEU A 298 15.70 -24.00 -13.42
CA LEU A 298 14.27 -24.23 -13.19
C LEU A 298 14.02 -25.64 -12.65
N CYS A 299 14.61 -26.68 -13.24
CA CYS A 299 14.46 -28.06 -12.78
C CYS A 299 14.96 -28.25 -11.34
N TYR A 300 16.10 -27.62 -11.00
CA TYR A 300 16.62 -27.62 -9.63
C TYR A 300 15.64 -26.94 -8.66
N LYS A 301 15.11 -25.76 -8.99
CA LYS A 301 14.16 -25.03 -8.15
C LYS A 301 12.84 -25.78 -7.98
N ILE A 302 12.32 -26.43 -9.03
CA ILE A 302 11.12 -27.28 -8.95
C ILE A 302 11.32 -28.42 -7.95
N LYS A 303 12.49 -29.08 -7.99
CA LYS A 303 12.84 -30.18 -7.07
C LYS A 303 13.05 -29.67 -5.65
N LYS A 304 13.81 -28.58 -5.48
CA LYS A 304 14.10 -27.93 -4.19
C LYS A 304 12.82 -27.47 -3.47
N TYR A 305 11.83 -26.97 -4.21
CA TYR A 305 10.60 -26.42 -3.65
C TYR A 305 9.43 -27.42 -3.57
N GLY A 306 9.64 -28.66 -4.03
CA GLY A 306 8.62 -29.71 -4.02
C GLY A 306 7.39 -29.36 -4.86
N ILE A 307 7.58 -28.76 -6.04
CA ILE A 307 6.47 -28.35 -6.91
C ILE A 307 6.02 -29.54 -7.76
N THR A 308 4.89 -30.14 -7.41
CA THR A 308 4.28 -31.28 -8.11
C THR A 308 3.00 -30.88 -8.84
N LYS A 309 2.71 -31.59 -9.93
CA LYS A 309 1.44 -31.48 -10.66
C LYS A 309 0.36 -32.14 -9.81
N ARG A 310 -0.61 -31.35 -9.35
CA ARG A 310 -1.87 -31.88 -8.82
C ARG A 310 -2.71 -32.39 -9.98
#